data_AF-A0A1S4BU88-F1
#
_entry.id   AF-A0A1S4BU88-F1
#
_cell.length_a   1.000
_cell.length_b   1.000
_cell.length_c   1.000
_cell.angle_alpha   90.00
_cell.angle_beta   90.00
_cell.angle_gamma   90.00
#
_symmetry.space_group_name_H-M   'P 1'
#
loop_
_entity.id
_entity.type
_entity.pdbx_description
1 polymer ?
#
loop_
_entity_poly.entity_id
_entity_poly.type
_entity_poly.pdbx_seq_one_letter_code
_entity_poly.pdbx_strand_id
1 'polypeptide(L)'
;MYKNTGSLWKSLFMSLMFLSLGGIQVDAFVGINWGRMAKQRFVPSMVVDLLLQNGITELRIFQPSLNVLDAFADTNIGYGDMEIVIGQIGWPTDGYEGASEENAERFHRGFLKYLGRKEGTPLRPNKDINVFLLSLTDENMVNTDIGNYQRHWGIYKLDGEPKYKIDFTMHDLNTKPTVAKGTVKMPNRWCVFDGKTEYNETLLMKDFDSACMDSDCSTFGSGATCDHLVFAEKVSYAYNMRYQMNNQDQEYCELLGAELTANNPSTPDCEFPVEILTAEVVDGGSPDTKKY
;
A
#
# COMPACT_ATOMS: atom_id res chain seq x y z
N MET A 1 -48.67 -67.23 -12.12
CA MET A 1 -48.15 -66.98 -10.74
C MET A 1 -46.71 -67.47 -10.72
N TYR A 2 -45.63 -66.66 -10.63
CA TYR A 2 -45.41 -65.43 -9.83
C TYR A 2 -45.78 -65.67 -8.36
N LYS A 3 -44.96 -65.44 -7.31
CA LYS A 3 -43.58 -64.91 -7.13
C LYS A 3 -43.09 -65.47 -5.75
N ASN A 4 -41.87 -65.31 -5.22
CA ASN A 4 -40.70 -64.48 -5.55
C ASN A 4 -39.43 -65.16 -4.96
N THR A 5 -38.23 -65.00 -5.55
CA THR A 5 -36.94 -65.27 -4.88
C THR A 5 -36.20 -63.95 -4.67
N GLY A 6 -35.82 -63.61 -3.42
CA GLY A 6 -35.04 -62.39 -3.16
C GLY A 6 -35.21 -61.79 -1.76
N SER A 7 -34.58 -62.39 -0.74
CA SER A 7 -34.54 -61.83 0.63
C SER A 7 -33.24 -62.08 1.40
N LEU A 8 -32.12 -62.38 0.72
CA LEU A 8 -30.82 -62.62 1.38
C LEU A 8 -29.65 -61.76 0.88
N TRP A 9 -29.87 -60.86 -0.08
CA TRP A 9 -28.82 -59.99 -0.65
C TRP A 9 -28.96 -58.49 -0.35
N LYS A 10 -30.00 -58.09 0.40
CA LYS A 10 -30.23 -56.67 0.75
C LYS A 10 -29.56 -56.21 2.06
N SER A 11 -29.11 -57.12 2.90
CA SER A 11 -28.52 -56.79 4.21
C SER A 11 -27.00 -56.64 4.23
N LEU A 12 -26.31 -56.88 3.10
CA LEU A 12 -24.85 -56.72 3.01
C LEU A 12 -24.39 -55.39 2.38
N PHE A 13 -25.31 -54.63 1.78
CA PHE A 13 -24.99 -53.38 1.05
C PHE A 13 -25.23 -52.10 1.88
N MET A 14 -25.56 -52.23 3.16
CA MET A 14 -25.94 -51.10 4.04
C MET A 14 -25.07 -51.03 5.31
N SER A 15 -23.81 -51.46 5.23
CA SER A 15 -22.81 -51.34 6.31
C SER A 15 -21.44 -50.84 5.82
N LEU A 16 -21.40 -50.24 4.63
CA LEU A 16 -20.23 -49.55 4.06
C LEU A 16 -20.60 -48.12 3.67
N MET A 17 -21.43 -47.47 4.49
CA MET A 17 -21.42 -46.02 4.52
C MET A 17 -20.10 -45.61 5.17
N PHE A 18 -19.20 -45.08 4.35
CA PHE A 18 -17.87 -44.63 4.75
C PHE A 18 -17.96 -43.79 6.03
N LEU A 19 -17.29 -44.25 7.09
CA LEU A 19 -16.65 -43.34 8.04
C LEU A 19 -15.52 -42.62 7.29
N SER A 20 -15.89 -41.73 6.38
CA SER A 20 -15.02 -40.63 6.00
C SER A 20 -14.90 -39.75 7.23
N LEU A 21 -13.95 -40.12 8.10
CA LEU A 21 -13.32 -39.17 9.00
C LEU A 21 -12.89 -38.01 8.12
N GLY A 22 -13.65 -36.92 8.19
CA GLY A 22 -13.25 -35.62 7.68
C GLY A 22 -12.08 -35.16 8.53
N GLY A 23 -10.91 -35.75 8.31
CA GLY A 23 -9.66 -35.20 8.79
C GLY A 23 -9.61 -33.78 8.28
N ILE A 24 -9.41 -32.84 9.20
CA ILE A 24 -9.15 -31.45 8.83
C ILE A 24 -7.82 -31.49 8.07
N GLN A 25 -7.91 -31.49 6.74
CA GLN A 25 -6.76 -31.45 5.87
C GLN A 25 -6.22 -30.02 5.95
N VAL A 26 -5.28 -29.81 6.87
CA VAL A 26 -4.56 -28.55 6.98
C VAL A 26 -3.57 -28.50 5.82
N ASP A 27 -4.00 -27.88 4.72
CA ASP A 27 -3.18 -27.67 3.53
C ASP A 27 -2.20 -26.51 3.78
N ALA A 28 -1.27 -26.74 4.71
CA ALA A 28 -0.23 -25.79 5.08
C ALA A 28 1.01 -26.01 4.23
N PHE A 29 1.37 -25.00 3.45
CA PHE A 29 2.60 -24.97 2.67
C PHE A 29 3.69 -24.12 3.35
N VAL A 30 4.95 -24.36 2.98
CA VAL A 30 6.09 -23.51 3.37
C VAL A 30 6.70 -22.95 2.11
N GLY A 31 6.53 -21.64 1.89
CA GLY A 31 7.10 -20.92 0.77
C GLY A 31 8.26 -20.01 1.15
N ILE A 32 8.98 -19.52 0.14
CA ILE A 32 10.13 -18.64 0.30
C ILE A 32 9.88 -17.27 -0.34
N ASN A 33 10.44 -16.24 0.29
CA ASN A 33 10.46 -14.87 -0.22
C ASN A 33 11.77 -14.64 -0.99
N TRP A 34 11.70 -14.35 -2.30
CA TRP A 34 12.87 -13.94 -3.07
C TRP A 34 12.90 -12.43 -3.31
N GLY A 35 13.76 -11.74 -2.55
CA GLY A 35 14.12 -10.34 -2.77
C GLY A 35 15.27 -10.19 -3.76
N ARG A 36 15.24 -9.13 -4.58
CA ARG A 36 16.21 -8.88 -5.67
C ARG A 36 17.15 -7.69 -5.42
N MET A 37 17.09 -7.12 -4.22
CA MET A 37 17.90 -5.99 -3.75
C MET A 37 19.31 -6.43 -3.32
N ALA A 38 20.08 -6.99 -4.26
CA ALA A 38 21.49 -7.34 -4.08
C ALA A 38 22.37 -6.64 -5.13
N LYS A 39 23.63 -6.32 -4.77
CA LYS A 39 24.63 -5.78 -5.71
C LYS A 39 25.05 -6.83 -6.74
N GLN A 40 25.32 -8.05 -6.29
CA GLN A 40 25.49 -9.24 -7.10
C GLN A 40 24.19 -10.03 -7.04
N ARG A 41 23.42 -10.02 -8.12
CA ARG A 41 22.12 -10.71 -8.20
C ARG A 41 22.31 -12.10 -8.78
N PHE A 42 21.64 -13.10 -8.21
CA PHE A 42 21.38 -14.34 -8.94
C PHE A 42 20.57 -14.02 -10.20
N VAL A 43 20.97 -14.59 -11.34
CA VAL A 43 20.09 -14.57 -12.52
C VAL A 43 18.90 -15.49 -12.28
N PRO A 44 17.72 -15.20 -12.85
CA PRO A 44 16.50 -15.96 -12.52
C PRO A 44 16.62 -17.48 -12.69
N SER A 45 17.35 -17.96 -13.71
CA SER A 45 17.61 -19.40 -13.93
C SER A 45 18.41 -20.05 -12.79
N MET A 46 19.31 -19.35 -12.11
CA MET A 46 20.02 -19.90 -10.95
C MET A 46 19.09 -20.05 -9.73
N VAL A 47 18.15 -19.12 -9.55
CA VAL A 47 17.18 -19.21 -8.45
C VAL A 47 16.16 -20.31 -8.72
N VAL A 48 15.76 -20.44 -9.98
CA VAL A 48 15.07 -21.61 -10.51
C VAL A 48 15.79 -22.90 -10.09
N ASP A 49 17.05 -23.08 -10.49
CA ASP A 49 17.80 -24.31 -10.17
C ASP A 49 17.87 -24.58 -8.66
N LEU A 50 18.07 -23.54 -7.84
CA LEU A 50 18.09 -23.64 -6.38
C LEU A 50 16.75 -24.10 -5.79
N LEU A 51 15.62 -23.61 -6.29
CA LEU A 51 14.29 -23.99 -5.80
C LEU A 51 13.98 -25.46 -6.11
N LEU A 52 14.29 -25.91 -7.33
CA LEU A 52 14.16 -27.33 -7.73
C LEU A 52 15.02 -28.25 -6.87
N GLN A 53 16.30 -27.92 -6.71
CA GLN A 53 17.25 -28.75 -5.96
C GLN A 53 16.87 -28.93 -4.49
N ASN A 54 16.08 -27.99 -3.93
CA ASN A 54 15.64 -28.02 -2.54
C ASN A 54 14.14 -28.37 -2.38
N GLY A 55 13.43 -28.69 -3.46
CA GLY A 55 12.00 -29.04 -3.42
C GLY A 55 11.07 -27.92 -2.97
N ILE A 56 11.48 -26.66 -3.13
CA ILE A 56 10.68 -25.49 -2.73
C ILE A 56 9.73 -25.15 -3.88
N THR A 57 8.43 -25.38 -3.69
CA THR A 57 7.39 -25.14 -4.72
C THR A 57 6.71 -23.79 -4.62
N GLU A 58 6.74 -23.16 -3.43
CA GLU A 58 6.00 -21.92 -3.18
C GLU A 58 6.95 -20.72 -3.09
N LEU A 59 6.72 -19.70 -3.92
CA LEU A 59 7.62 -18.56 -4.08
C LEU A 59 6.86 -17.23 -4.17
N ARG A 60 7.21 -16.27 -3.29
CA ARG A 60 6.80 -14.87 -3.43
C ARG A 60 7.97 -14.04 -3.95
N ILE A 61 7.76 -13.36 -5.08
CA ILE A 61 8.76 -12.47 -5.70
C ILE A 61 8.42 -11.03 -5.34
N PHE A 62 9.42 -10.29 -4.86
CA PHE A 62 9.35 -8.84 -4.68
C PHE A 62 9.90 -8.15 -5.94
N GLN A 63 9.26 -7.06 -6.37
CA GLN A 63 9.63 -6.30 -7.57
C GLN A 63 9.75 -7.20 -8.82
N PRO A 64 8.63 -7.79 -9.30
CA PRO A 64 8.65 -8.63 -10.49
C PRO A 64 9.05 -7.81 -11.72
N SER A 65 9.82 -8.43 -12.60
CA SER A 65 10.15 -7.91 -13.93
C SER A 65 9.97 -9.02 -14.96
N LEU A 66 9.69 -8.67 -16.22
CA LEU A 66 9.37 -9.64 -17.28
C LEU A 66 10.36 -10.80 -17.33
N ASN A 67 11.67 -10.50 -17.36
CA ASN A 67 12.73 -11.51 -17.38
C ASN A 67 12.78 -12.46 -16.15
N VAL A 68 12.11 -12.13 -15.04
CA VAL A 68 11.88 -13.08 -13.94
C VAL A 68 10.70 -13.97 -14.27
N LEU A 69 9.57 -13.39 -14.65
CA LEU A 69 8.36 -14.13 -14.98
C LEU A 69 8.61 -15.13 -16.13
N ASP A 70 9.35 -14.71 -17.16
CA ASP A 70 9.76 -15.53 -18.30
C ASP A 70 10.61 -16.74 -17.86
N ALA A 71 11.58 -16.53 -16.97
CA ALA A 71 12.47 -17.59 -16.51
C ALA A 71 11.78 -18.63 -15.61
N PHE A 72 10.62 -18.31 -15.04
CA PHE A 72 9.76 -19.22 -14.27
C PHE A 72 8.59 -19.78 -15.11
N ALA A 73 8.52 -19.48 -16.41
CA ALA A 73 7.47 -19.99 -17.27
C ALA A 73 7.68 -21.47 -17.65
N ASP A 74 8.89 -21.84 -18.05
CA ASP A 74 9.18 -23.11 -18.73
C ASP A 74 9.88 -24.17 -17.85
N THR A 75 10.08 -23.91 -16.56
CA THR A 75 11.10 -24.61 -15.76
C THR A 75 10.58 -25.78 -14.91
N ASN A 76 9.27 -26.09 -14.95
CA ASN A 76 8.61 -27.10 -14.10
C ASN A 76 8.90 -26.92 -12.59
N ILE A 77 9.15 -25.68 -12.17
CA ILE A 77 9.23 -25.30 -10.77
C ILE A 77 7.83 -25.05 -10.29
N GLY A 78 7.46 -25.81 -9.26
CA GLY A 78 6.08 -26.14 -9.03
C GLY A 78 5.48 -26.92 -10.21
N TYR A 79 4.33 -27.53 -9.96
CA TYR A 79 3.56 -28.20 -11.00
C TYR A 79 3.13 -27.18 -12.08
N GLY A 80 2.56 -27.64 -13.20
CA GLY A 80 1.91 -26.76 -14.20
C GLY A 80 0.76 -25.89 -13.64
N ASP A 81 0.41 -26.10 -12.36
CA ASP A 81 -0.56 -25.36 -11.57
C ASP A 81 0.07 -24.47 -10.49
N MET A 82 1.39 -24.25 -10.48
CA MET A 82 2.04 -23.32 -9.54
C MET A 82 1.52 -21.89 -9.72
N GLU A 83 0.91 -21.38 -8.65
CA GLU A 83 0.36 -20.04 -8.58
C GLU A 83 1.49 -19.00 -8.50
N ILE A 84 1.50 -18.04 -9.42
CA ILE A 84 2.39 -16.88 -9.34
C ILE A 84 1.55 -15.71 -8.84
N VAL A 85 1.91 -15.18 -7.67
CA VAL A 85 1.29 -14.00 -7.08
C VAL A 85 2.21 -12.79 -7.20
N ILE A 86 1.73 -11.71 -7.81
CA ILE A 86 2.43 -10.43 -7.85
C ILE A 86 2.41 -9.83 -6.43
N GLY A 87 3.57 -9.83 -5.79
CA GLY A 87 3.67 -9.54 -4.35
C GLY A 87 3.34 -8.10 -3.94
N GLN A 88 3.57 -7.14 -4.84
CA GLN A 88 3.30 -5.69 -4.73
C GLN A 88 3.28 -5.09 -6.15
N ILE A 89 2.31 -4.23 -6.48
CA ILE A 89 2.26 -3.44 -7.73
C ILE A 89 1.40 -2.18 -7.55
N GLY A 90 1.79 -1.06 -8.17
CA GLY A 90 1.03 0.19 -8.05
C GLY A 90 1.65 1.31 -8.88
N TRP A 91 1.21 2.55 -8.60
CA TRP A 91 1.78 3.78 -9.15
C TRP A 91 1.63 4.91 -8.12
N PRO A 92 2.68 5.69 -7.81
CA PRO A 92 2.60 6.72 -6.77
C PRO A 92 1.80 7.94 -7.25
N THR A 93 1.17 8.64 -6.31
CA THR A 93 0.33 9.82 -6.59
C THR A 93 1.01 11.17 -6.40
N ASP A 94 2.19 11.19 -5.78
CA ASP A 94 2.98 12.41 -5.54
C ASP A 94 4.46 12.06 -5.32
N GLY A 95 5.33 13.08 -5.17
CA GLY A 95 6.72 12.92 -4.74
C GLY A 95 7.73 12.54 -5.84
N TYR A 96 7.33 12.57 -7.11
CA TYR A 96 8.20 12.36 -8.28
C TYR A 96 7.55 12.86 -9.58
N GLU A 97 8.34 13.17 -10.62
CA GLU A 97 7.84 13.56 -11.94
C GLU A 97 6.93 12.47 -12.56
N GLY A 98 5.67 12.79 -12.78
CA GLY A 98 4.66 11.87 -13.30
C GLY A 98 3.99 10.96 -12.25
N ALA A 99 4.35 11.10 -10.98
CA ALA A 99 3.50 10.64 -9.88
C ALA A 99 2.31 11.60 -9.75
N SER A 100 1.10 11.11 -9.98
CA SER A 100 -0.13 11.90 -9.88
C SER A 100 -1.33 11.00 -9.65
N GLU A 101 -2.40 11.51 -9.02
CA GLU A 101 -3.65 10.76 -8.88
C GLU A 101 -4.24 10.33 -10.23
N GLU A 102 -4.07 11.15 -11.29
CA GLU A 102 -4.51 10.81 -12.65
C GLU A 102 -3.74 9.62 -13.25
N ASN A 103 -2.41 9.62 -13.13
CA ASN A 103 -1.60 8.51 -13.64
C ASN A 103 -1.81 7.24 -12.82
N ALA A 104 -2.01 7.36 -11.50
CA ALA A 104 -2.38 6.25 -10.64
C ALA A 104 -3.78 5.69 -10.98
N GLU A 105 -4.78 6.53 -11.25
CA GLU A 105 -6.08 6.10 -11.76
C GLU A 105 -5.90 5.32 -13.07
N ARG A 106 -5.20 5.93 -14.04
CA ARG A 106 -4.97 5.34 -15.37
C ARG A 106 -4.28 3.98 -15.29
N PHE A 107 -3.26 3.86 -14.45
CA PHE A 107 -2.54 2.61 -14.21
C PHE A 107 -3.47 1.54 -13.63
N HIS A 108 -4.11 1.81 -12.48
CA HIS A 108 -4.93 0.82 -11.79
C HIS A 108 -6.17 0.42 -12.58
N ARG A 109 -6.87 1.38 -13.22
CA ARG A 109 -8.00 1.07 -14.11
C ARG A 109 -7.57 0.18 -15.27
N GLY A 110 -6.48 0.53 -15.96
CA GLY A 110 -5.96 -0.26 -17.08
C GLY A 110 -5.53 -1.67 -16.67
N PHE A 111 -4.86 -1.78 -15.52
CA PHE A 111 -4.36 -3.04 -14.98
C PHE A 111 -5.48 -3.97 -14.50
N LEU A 112 -6.40 -3.49 -13.64
CA LEU A 112 -7.52 -4.29 -13.16
C LEU A 112 -8.47 -4.70 -14.30
N LYS A 113 -8.67 -3.83 -15.30
CA LYS A 113 -9.42 -4.17 -16.53
C LYS A 113 -8.75 -5.26 -17.36
N TYR A 114 -7.43 -5.39 -17.33
CA TYR A 114 -6.71 -6.49 -17.98
C TYR A 114 -6.86 -7.79 -17.18
N LEU A 115 -6.69 -7.75 -15.85
CA LEU A 115 -6.91 -8.90 -14.97
C LEU A 115 -8.33 -9.49 -15.13
N GLY A 116 -9.35 -8.63 -15.19
CA GLY A 116 -10.75 -9.02 -15.37
C GLY A 116 -11.07 -9.80 -16.65
N ARG A 117 -10.18 -9.78 -17.66
CA ARG A 117 -10.36 -10.57 -18.91
C ARG A 117 -9.95 -12.02 -18.77
N LYS A 118 -9.16 -12.37 -17.75
CA LYS A 118 -8.63 -13.73 -17.52
C LYS A 118 -7.81 -14.30 -18.69
N GLU A 119 -7.24 -13.43 -19.52
CA GLU A 119 -6.42 -13.80 -20.69
C GLU A 119 -5.09 -14.45 -20.29
N GLY A 120 -4.59 -14.20 -19.07
CA GLY A 120 -3.26 -14.61 -18.63
C GLY A 120 -2.14 -13.87 -19.38
N THR A 121 -0.91 -14.33 -19.24
CA THR A 121 0.27 -13.77 -19.94
C THR A 121 0.57 -14.56 -21.22
N PRO A 122 1.37 -14.03 -22.17
CA PRO A 122 1.72 -14.76 -23.39
C PRO A 122 2.35 -16.15 -23.17
N LEU A 123 3.08 -16.35 -22.05
CA LEU A 123 3.68 -17.64 -21.67
C LEU A 123 2.78 -18.49 -20.75
N ARG A 124 1.76 -17.89 -20.13
CA ARG A 124 0.75 -18.60 -19.30
C ARG A 124 -0.67 -18.14 -19.69
N PRO A 125 -1.14 -18.48 -20.90
CA PRO A 125 -2.45 -18.03 -21.39
C PRO A 125 -3.59 -18.73 -20.65
N ASN A 126 -4.71 -18.01 -20.46
CA ASN A 126 -5.92 -18.48 -19.78
C ASN A 126 -5.72 -18.92 -18.31
N LYS A 127 -4.68 -18.41 -17.64
CA LYS A 127 -4.47 -18.56 -16.19
C LYS A 127 -4.74 -17.22 -15.51
N ASP A 128 -5.48 -17.24 -14.40
CA ASP A 128 -5.70 -16.06 -13.57
C ASP A 128 -4.38 -15.53 -12.99
N ILE A 129 -4.27 -14.21 -12.83
CA ILE A 129 -3.08 -13.54 -12.28
C ILE A 129 -3.48 -12.91 -10.94
N ASN A 130 -2.96 -13.46 -9.84
CA ASN A 130 -3.24 -12.97 -8.49
C ASN A 130 -2.25 -11.87 -8.11
N VAL A 131 -2.74 -10.80 -7.46
CA VAL A 131 -1.98 -9.57 -7.24
C VAL A 131 -2.27 -8.95 -5.88
N PHE A 132 -1.26 -8.32 -5.29
CA PHE A 132 -1.43 -7.36 -4.20
C PHE A 132 -1.08 -5.96 -4.68
N LEU A 133 -2.01 -5.01 -4.55
CA LEU A 133 -1.73 -3.61 -4.84
C LEU A 133 -0.89 -2.99 -3.72
N LEU A 134 0.05 -2.12 -4.08
CA LEU A 134 0.83 -1.27 -3.17
C LEU A 134 0.34 0.18 -3.36
N SER A 135 -0.24 0.85 -2.37
CA SER A 135 -0.60 0.44 -1.00
C SER A 135 -2.07 0.81 -0.68
N LEU A 136 -2.58 0.42 0.50
CA LEU A 136 -3.92 0.82 0.92
C LEU A 136 -3.98 2.33 1.21
N THR A 137 -3.25 2.77 2.24
CA THR A 137 -3.04 4.18 2.57
C THR A 137 -1.65 4.63 2.17
N ASP A 138 -1.44 5.94 2.14
CA ASP A 138 -0.09 6.50 2.24
C ASP A 138 0.59 6.09 3.55
N GLU A 139 1.91 6.18 3.56
CA GLU A 139 2.76 5.75 4.66
C GLU A 139 3.80 6.86 4.94
N ASN A 140 3.36 7.95 5.57
CA ASN A 140 4.14 9.17 5.82
C ASN A 140 5.42 8.99 6.67
N MET A 141 5.60 7.81 7.28
CA MET A 141 6.80 7.42 8.03
C MET A 141 7.77 6.51 7.26
N VAL A 142 7.44 6.10 6.02
CA VAL A 142 8.37 5.33 5.18
C VAL A 142 9.62 6.15 4.86
N ASN A 143 10.77 5.48 4.83
CA ASN A 143 12.06 6.10 4.49
C ASN A 143 12.09 6.54 3.01
N THR A 144 12.62 7.74 2.75
CA THR A 144 12.64 8.38 1.43
C THR A 144 14.03 8.39 0.76
N ASP A 145 14.98 7.57 1.22
CA ASP A 145 16.37 7.52 0.69
C ASP A 145 16.45 7.22 -0.82
N ILE A 146 15.42 6.55 -1.36
CA ILE A 146 15.27 6.22 -2.80
C ILE A 146 14.23 7.09 -3.53
N GLY A 147 13.76 8.15 -2.88
CA GLY A 147 12.88 9.19 -3.41
C GLY A 147 11.61 9.44 -2.59
N ASN A 148 11.10 10.67 -2.67
CA ASN A 148 9.96 11.14 -1.89
C ASN A 148 8.65 10.37 -2.16
N TYR A 149 8.44 9.93 -3.41
CA TYR A 149 7.29 9.11 -3.82
C TYR A 149 7.08 7.82 -3.02
N GLN A 150 8.07 7.35 -2.24
CA GLN A 150 7.93 6.17 -1.36
C GLN A 150 6.78 6.30 -0.34
N ARG A 151 6.38 7.51 0.04
CA ARG A 151 5.27 7.76 0.98
C ARG A 151 3.89 7.78 0.31
N HIS A 152 3.84 7.85 -1.02
CA HIS A 152 2.66 8.27 -1.81
C HIS A 152 2.02 7.16 -2.66
N TRP A 153 2.11 5.91 -2.24
CA TRP A 153 1.55 4.76 -2.97
C TRP A 153 0.08 4.46 -2.63
N GLY A 154 -0.50 5.16 -1.67
CA GLY A 154 -1.85 4.88 -1.17
C GLY A 154 -2.94 5.09 -2.22
N ILE A 155 -3.90 4.17 -2.25
CA ILE A 155 -5.23 4.40 -2.86
C ILE A 155 -6.02 5.42 -2.02
N TYR A 156 -5.79 5.43 -0.71
CA TYR A 156 -6.35 6.37 0.26
C TYR A 156 -5.28 7.31 0.83
N LYS A 157 -5.70 8.52 1.19
CA LYS A 157 -4.96 9.42 2.07
C LYS A 157 -4.98 8.89 3.52
N LEU A 158 -4.17 9.49 4.39
CA LEU A 158 -4.06 9.13 5.82
C LEU A 158 -5.38 9.30 6.60
N ASP A 159 -6.23 10.23 6.17
CA ASP A 159 -7.56 10.49 6.74
C ASP A 159 -8.65 9.49 6.29
N GLY A 160 -8.29 8.56 5.40
CA GLY A 160 -9.20 7.58 4.82
C GLY A 160 -10.06 8.10 3.67
N GLU A 161 -9.80 9.30 3.14
CA GLU A 161 -10.36 9.75 1.86
C GLU A 161 -9.68 9.02 0.69
N PRO A 162 -10.43 8.40 -0.23
CA PRO A 162 -9.86 7.82 -1.44
C PRO A 162 -9.35 8.93 -2.35
N LYS A 163 -8.20 8.71 -2.99
CA LYS A 163 -7.61 9.66 -3.93
C LYS A 163 -8.33 9.64 -5.28
N TYR A 164 -8.22 8.52 -5.99
CA TYR A 164 -8.72 8.33 -7.35
C TYR A 164 -9.78 7.21 -7.45
N LYS A 165 -10.31 6.98 -8.66
CA LYS A 165 -11.30 5.93 -8.93
C LYS A 165 -10.63 4.59 -9.21
N ILE A 166 -11.15 3.53 -8.60
CA ILE A 166 -10.65 2.17 -8.77
C ILE A 166 -11.78 1.18 -8.52
N ASP A 167 -11.89 0.17 -9.38
CA ASP A 167 -12.89 -0.88 -9.30
C ASP A 167 -12.23 -2.23 -8.96
N PHE A 168 -12.27 -2.58 -7.68
CA PHE A 168 -11.76 -3.84 -7.17
C PHE A 168 -12.54 -5.07 -7.67
N THR A 169 -13.71 -4.90 -8.30
CA THR A 169 -14.46 -6.00 -8.91
C THR A 169 -13.94 -6.37 -10.31
N MET A 170 -13.00 -5.59 -10.87
CA MET A 170 -12.37 -5.80 -12.18
C MET A 170 -13.32 -5.72 -13.38
N HIS A 171 -14.46 -5.04 -13.25
CA HIS A 171 -15.46 -4.85 -14.31
C HIS A 171 -15.37 -3.48 -15.02
N ASP A 172 -14.27 -2.74 -14.83
CA ASP A 172 -14.04 -1.37 -15.34
C ASP A 172 -15.04 -0.33 -14.80
N LEU A 173 -15.53 -0.55 -13.58
CA LEU A 173 -16.37 0.36 -12.79
C LEU A 173 -15.87 1.82 -12.83
N ASN A 174 -16.69 2.79 -13.25
CA ASN A 174 -16.38 4.22 -13.04
C ASN A 174 -16.81 4.65 -11.64
N THR A 175 -16.21 4.01 -10.61
CA THR A 175 -16.55 4.20 -9.20
C THR A 175 -15.34 4.70 -8.41
N LYS A 176 -15.58 5.61 -7.46
CA LYS A 176 -14.62 5.93 -6.40
C LYS A 176 -14.85 4.96 -5.23
N PRO A 177 -13.81 4.54 -4.49
CA PRO A 177 -14.00 3.76 -3.26
C PRO A 177 -14.81 4.52 -2.20
N THR A 178 -15.24 3.82 -1.15
CA THR A 178 -15.91 4.44 -0.01
C THR A 178 -14.89 5.04 0.96
N VAL A 179 -15.14 6.27 1.44
CA VAL A 179 -14.40 6.87 2.55
C VAL A 179 -14.39 5.95 3.77
N ALA A 180 -13.26 5.91 4.49
CA ALA A 180 -13.16 5.17 5.74
C ALA A 180 -14.24 5.60 6.75
N LYS A 181 -14.78 4.64 7.50
CA LYS A 181 -15.79 4.92 8.53
C LYS A 181 -15.13 5.07 9.89
N GLY A 182 -15.59 6.06 10.66
CA GLY A 182 -15.10 6.30 12.02
C GLY A 182 -13.82 7.12 12.09
N THR A 183 -13.29 7.61 10.97
CA THR A 183 -12.23 8.63 11.00
C THR A 183 -12.80 9.94 11.53
N VAL A 184 -12.08 10.55 12.46
CA VAL A 184 -12.44 11.85 13.04
C VAL A 184 -11.25 12.77 12.81
N LYS A 185 -11.40 13.77 11.95
CA LYS A 185 -10.35 14.77 11.72
C LYS A 185 -10.08 15.57 12.99
N MET A 186 -8.84 15.96 13.21
CA MET A 186 -8.49 16.97 14.19
C MET A 186 -9.17 18.32 13.84
N PRO A 187 -9.24 19.29 14.77
CA PRO A 187 -9.81 20.60 14.48
C PRO A 187 -9.16 21.27 13.26
N ASN A 188 -9.94 22.04 12.49
CA ASN A 188 -9.44 22.87 11.39
C ASN A 188 -8.57 24.01 11.95
N ARG A 189 -7.30 23.70 12.19
CA ARG A 189 -6.27 24.57 12.73
C ARG A 189 -4.92 24.14 12.16
N TRP A 190 -4.14 25.11 11.72
CA TRP A 190 -2.83 24.91 11.11
C TRP A 190 -1.78 25.70 11.89
N CYS A 191 -0.56 25.16 11.95
CA CYS A 191 0.62 25.91 12.37
C CYS A 191 1.29 26.46 11.12
N VAL A 192 1.44 27.78 11.01
CA VAL A 192 1.99 28.45 9.82
C VAL A 192 3.07 29.44 10.21
N PHE A 193 3.96 29.78 9.29
CA PHE A 193 4.94 30.84 9.46
C PHE A 193 4.32 32.19 9.09
N ASP A 194 4.52 33.21 9.93
CA ASP A 194 3.92 34.55 9.78
C ASP A 194 4.46 35.38 8.60
N GLY A 195 5.50 34.87 7.91
CA GLY A 195 6.08 35.47 6.72
C GLY A 195 7.02 36.65 6.96
N LYS A 196 7.35 37.00 8.21
CA LYS A 196 8.22 38.16 8.49
C LYS A 196 9.67 37.89 8.12
N THR A 197 10.32 38.90 7.57
CA THR A 197 11.73 38.87 7.12
C THR A 197 12.73 39.35 8.18
N GLU A 198 12.27 39.69 9.38
CA GLU A 198 13.11 40.15 10.50
C GLU A 198 13.81 39.01 11.26
N TYR A 199 13.42 37.76 11.00
CA TYR A 199 13.99 36.58 11.61
C TYR A 199 15.38 36.24 11.08
N ASN A 200 16.20 35.60 11.92
CA ASN A 200 17.51 35.11 11.51
C ASN A 200 17.34 33.91 10.56
N GLU A 201 17.71 34.09 9.29
CA GLU A 201 17.57 33.07 8.24
C GLU A 201 18.20 31.71 8.61
N THR A 202 19.35 31.70 9.30
CA THR A 202 20.01 30.47 9.75
C THR A 202 19.23 29.72 10.82
N LEU A 203 18.56 30.44 11.73
CA LEU A 203 17.69 29.83 12.73
C LEU A 203 16.38 29.34 12.10
N LEU A 204 15.78 30.14 11.21
CA LEU A 204 14.58 29.76 10.48
C LEU A 204 14.78 28.49 9.64
N MET A 205 15.91 28.40 8.93
CA MET A 205 16.24 27.22 8.13
C MET A 205 16.53 26.00 9.00
N LYS A 206 17.14 26.17 10.19
CA LYS A 206 17.31 25.08 11.16
C LYS A 206 15.96 24.56 11.69
N ASP A 207 15.02 25.44 11.99
CA ASP A 207 13.69 25.06 12.47
C ASP A 207 12.88 24.37 11.36
N PHE A 208 13.00 24.83 10.11
CA PHE A 208 12.46 24.17 8.91
C PHE A 208 13.04 22.76 8.71
N ASP A 209 14.37 22.64 8.72
CA ASP A 209 15.07 21.36 8.58
C ASP A 209 14.65 20.38 9.69
N SER A 210 14.57 20.85 10.94
CA SER A 210 14.12 20.03 12.08
C SER A 210 12.67 19.59 11.92
N ALA A 211 11.77 20.48 11.49
CA ALA A 211 10.37 20.15 11.24
C ALA A 211 10.24 19.08 10.14
N CYS A 212 11.03 19.16 9.08
CA CYS A 212 11.05 18.15 8.01
C CYS A 212 11.77 16.84 8.36
N MET A 213 12.61 16.82 9.41
CA MET A 213 13.14 15.56 9.97
C MET A 213 12.14 14.87 10.90
N ASP A 214 11.35 15.66 11.65
CA ASP A 214 10.33 15.18 12.59
C ASP A 214 8.99 14.81 11.91
N SER A 215 8.80 15.11 10.62
CA SER A 215 7.50 15.00 9.93
C SER A 215 7.62 14.70 8.42
N ASP A 216 6.53 14.85 7.65
CA ASP A 216 6.50 14.54 6.22
C ASP A 216 6.51 15.75 5.28
N CYS A 217 7.71 16.16 4.87
CA CYS A 217 7.94 17.18 3.83
C CYS A 217 8.15 16.59 2.41
N SER A 218 7.80 15.32 2.16
CA SER A 218 8.12 14.63 0.90
C SER A 218 7.44 15.26 -0.34
N THR A 219 6.35 15.98 -0.17
CA THR A 219 5.64 16.72 -1.23
C THR A 219 6.42 17.92 -1.80
N PHE A 220 7.59 18.27 -1.26
CA PHE A 220 8.49 19.25 -1.89
C PHE A 220 9.44 18.64 -2.94
N GLY A 221 9.29 17.36 -3.27
CA GLY A 221 10.13 16.69 -4.26
C GLY A 221 9.94 17.25 -5.68
N SER A 222 10.94 17.12 -6.55
CA SER A 222 10.84 17.59 -7.94
C SER A 222 9.60 17.03 -8.65
N GLY A 223 8.70 17.91 -9.10
CA GLY A 223 7.46 17.53 -9.79
C GLY A 223 6.34 17.03 -8.87
N ALA A 224 6.49 17.20 -7.55
CA ALA A 224 5.47 16.92 -6.56
C ALA A 224 4.47 18.10 -6.40
N THR A 225 3.33 17.83 -5.76
CA THR A 225 2.21 18.77 -5.64
C THR A 225 2.60 20.10 -5.00
N CYS A 226 3.41 20.08 -3.93
CA CYS A 226 3.87 21.28 -3.21
C CYS A 226 5.29 21.77 -3.61
N ASP A 227 5.87 21.28 -4.72
CA ASP A 227 7.19 21.72 -5.21
C ASP A 227 7.21 23.22 -5.57
N HIS A 228 6.09 23.73 -6.11
CA HIS A 228 5.95 25.10 -6.59
C HIS A 228 5.91 26.19 -5.48
N LEU A 229 5.74 25.81 -4.22
CA LEU A 229 5.62 26.73 -3.08
C LEU A 229 6.88 27.59 -2.89
N VAL A 230 6.72 28.87 -2.53
CA VAL A 230 7.86 29.71 -2.12
C VAL A 230 8.36 29.30 -0.73
N PHE A 231 9.59 29.71 -0.37
CA PHE A 231 10.21 29.26 0.89
C PHE A 231 9.34 29.49 2.13
N ALA A 232 8.71 30.67 2.28
CA ALA A 232 7.82 30.95 3.41
C ALA A 232 6.59 30.01 3.49
N GLU A 233 6.05 29.59 2.34
CA GLU A 233 4.95 28.61 2.27
C GLU A 233 5.45 27.20 2.58
N LYS A 234 6.66 26.82 2.15
CA LYS A 234 7.31 25.55 2.52
C LYS A 234 7.61 25.49 4.03
N VAL A 235 8.02 26.60 4.66
CA VAL A 235 8.14 26.69 6.13
C VAL A 235 6.78 26.48 6.80
N SER A 236 5.74 27.19 6.37
CA SER A 236 4.37 26.98 6.87
C SER A 236 3.90 25.53 6.73
N TYR A 237 4.22 24.86 5.62
CA TYR A 237 3.85 23.47 5.41
C TYR A 237 4.60 22.54 6.37
N ALA A 238 5.93 22.69 6.50
CA ALA A 238 6.73 21.91 7.45
C ALA A 238 6.27 22.09 8.91
N TYR A 239 5.98 23.33 9.30
CA TYR A 239 5.46 23.65 10.64
C TYR A 239 4.09 23.01 10.86
N ASN A 240 3.21 23.05 9.86
CA ASN A 240 1.94 22.35 9.94
C ASN A 240 2.13 20.83 10.07
N MET A 241 2.96 20.19 9.23
CA MET A 241 3.16 18.74 9.29
C MET A 241 3.65 18.28 10.67
N ARG A 242 4.64 18.97 11.23
CA ARG A 242 5.12 18.70 12.59
C ARG A 242 4.02 18.86 13.63
N TYR A 243 3.19 19.89 13.53
CA TYR A 243 2.06 20.14 14.42
C TYR A 243 0.96 19.08 14.32
N GLN A 244 0.54 18.70 13.11
CA GLN A 244 -0.53 17.71 12.88
C GLN A 244 -0.09 16.30 13.31
N MET A 245 1.13 15.88 12.94
CA MET A 245 1.66 14.54 13.27
C MET A 245 1.89 14.36 14.78
N ASN A 246 1.93 15.44 15.57
CA ASN A 246 2.00 15.43 17.02
C ASN A 246 0.67 15.82 17.69
N ASN A 247 -0.45 15.34 17.12
CA ASN A 247 -1.80 15.48 17.67
C ASN A 247 -2.27 16.92 17.93
N GLN A 248 -1.78 17.89 17.15
CA GLN A 248 -2.07 19.31 17.34
C GLN A 248 -1.66 19.88 18.72
N ASP A 249 -0.68 19.26 19.39
CA ASP A 249 -0.09 19.82 20.61
C ASP A 249 0.68 21.11 20.28
N GLN A 250 0.43 22.15 21.07
CA GLN A 250 0.96 23.50 20.86
C GLN A 250 2.49 23.52 20.91
N GLU A 251 3.14 22.68 21.73
CA GLU A 251 4.60 22.62 21.85
C GLU A 251 5.28 22.38 20.49
N TYR A 252 4.64 21.63 19.60
CA TYR A 252 5.18 21.32 18.27
C TYR A 252 5.03 22.47 17.27
N CYS A 253 4.26 23.52 17.63
CA CYS A 253 4.15 24.79 16.91
C CYS A 253 4.99 25.92 17.54
N GLU A 254 5.81 25.66 18.57
CA GLU A 254 6.70 26.67 19.17
C GLU A 254 8.01 26.81 18.39
N LEU A 255 7.91 27.24 17.12
CA LEU A 255 9.04 27.47 16.20
C LEU A 255 9.16 28.96 15.83
N LEU A 256 10.30 29.35 15.23
CA LEU A 256 10.60 30.76 14.93
C LEU A 256 9.59 31.39 13.94
N GLY A 257 8.76 32.32 14.44
CA GLY A 257 7.73 32.98 13.63
C GLY A 257 6.50 32.11 13.34
N ALA A 258 6.33 31.00 14.06
CA ALA A 258 5.14 30.16 13.96
C ALA A 258 3.92 30.79 14.65
N GLU A 259 2.76 30.69 14.01
CA GLU A 259 1.45 31.07 14.56
C GLU A 259 0.37 30.03 14.25
N LEU A 260 -0.60 29.90 15.16
CA LEU A 260 -1.76 29.03 14.98
C LEU A 260 -2.90 29.80 14.29
N THR A 261 -3.37 29.27 13.16
CA THR A 261 -4.45 29.87 12.37
C THR A 261 -5.61 28.91 12.15
N ALA A 262 -6.82 29.46 12.00
CA ALA A 262 -8.01 28.73 11.54
C ALA A 262 -8.30 28.98 10.04
N ASN A 263 -7.51 29.81 9.37
CA ASN A 263 -7.59 30.03 7.94
C ASN A 263 -6.80 28.93 7.24
N ASN A 264 -7.44 28.15 6.35
CA ASN A 264 -6.78 27.09 5.61
C ASN A 264 -5.67 27.67 4.68
N PRO A 265 -4.39 27.30 4.86
CA PRO A 265 -3.28 27.79 4.03
C PRO A 265 -3.08 27.02 2.72
N SER A 266 -3.90 26.01 2.43
CA SER A 266 -3.80 25.19 1.20
C SER A 266 -3.95 26.02 -0.08
N THR A 267 -3.16 25.67 -1.10
CA THR A 267 -3.34 26.18 -2.47
C THR A 267 -4.20 25.19 -3.29
N PRO A 268 -4.67 25.54 -4.51
CA PRO A 268 -5.45 24.62 -5.34
C PRO A 268 -4.71 23.31 -5.67
N ASP A 269 -3.39 23.37 -5.76
CA ASP A 269 -2.52 22.28 -6.19
C ASP A 269 -1.68 21.70 -5.03
N CYS A 270 -1.78 22.24 -3.80
CA CYS A 270 -1.06 21.76 -2.62
C CYS A 270 -1.95 21.84 -1.36
N GLU A 271 -2.39 20.68 -0.87
CA GLU A 271 -3.19 20.56 0.36
C GLU A 271 -2.30 20.55 1.60
N PHE A 272 -2.55 21.48 2.54
CA PHE A 272 -1.96 21.44 3.88
C PHE A 272 -2.87 20.59 4.76
N PRO A 273 -2.48 19.34 5.10
CA PRO A 273 -3.41 18.40 5.69
C PRO A 273 -3.79 18.79 7.11
N VAL A 274 -4.93 18.25 7.53
CA VAL A 274 -5.35 18.15 8.93
C VAL A 274 -5.45 16.67 9.22
N GLU A 275 -4.62 16.18 10.14
CA GLU A 275 -4.54 14.75 10.46
C GLU A 275 -5.81 14.26 11.17
N ILE A 276 -5.94 12.94 11.30
CA ILE A 276 -7.02 12.32 12.08
C ILE A 276 -6.62 12.19 13.56
N LEU A 277 -7.60 12.42 14.44
CA LEU A 277 -7.48 11.94 15.82
C LEU A 277 -7.20 10.44 15.76
N THR A 278 -6.13 10.02 16.45
CA THR A 278 -5.76 8.62 16.56
C THR A 278 -6.88 7.85 17.25
N ALA A 279 -7.72 7.19 16.45
CA ALA A 279 -8.80 6.36 16.95
C ALA A 279 -8.17 5.18 17.71
N GLU A 280 -8.45 5.14 19.02
CA GLU A 280 -8.18 4.08 20.01
C GLU A 280 -7.07 3.07 19.67
N VAL A 281 -5.97 3.10 20.46
CA VAL A 281 -4.86 2.13 20.48
C VAL A 281 -5.23 0.75 19.91
N VAL A 282 -4.99 0.58 18.60
CA VAL A 282 -5.15 -0.72 17.95
C VAL A 282 -3.86 -1.50 18.20
N ASP A 283 -4.00 -2.60 18.94
CA ASP A 283 -2.94 -3.53 19.37
C ASP A 283 -1.88 -2.97 20.36
N GLY A 284 -2.33 -2.78 21.61
CA GLY A 284 -1.51 -3.15 22.78
C GLY A 284 -0.52 -2.12 23.36
N GLY A 285 -0.50 -0.88 22.86
CA GLY A 285 0.27 0.22 23.43
C GLY A 285 -0.23 0.68 24.81
N SER A 286 0.68 1.19 25.66
CA SER A 286 0.34 1.82 26.95
C SER A 286 -0.50 3.10 26.73
N PRO A 287 -1.47 3.43 27.60
CA PRO A 287 -2.38 4.55 27.39
C PRO A 287 -1.74 5.91 27.73
N ASP A 288 -1.03 6.50 26.78
CA ASP A 288 -0.61 7.91 26.82
C ASP A 288 -1.56 8.80 26.00
N THR A 289 -2.86 8.73 26.32
CA THR A 289 -3.84 9.78 25.95
C THR A 289 -4.35 10.47 27.20
N LYS A 290 -3.72 11.61 27.54
CA LYS A 290 -4.37 12.61 28.39
C LYS A 290 -5.62 13.09 27.65
N LYS A 291 -6.80 12.87 28.26
CA LYS A 291 -8.00 13.59 27.85
C LYS A 291 -7.79 15.08 28.11
N TYR A 292 -7.85 15.87 27.05
CA TYR A 292 -8.15 17.29 27.08
C TYR A 292 -9.64 17.48 26.74
#